data_AF-A0A830FMS7-F1
#
_entry.id   AF-A0A830FMS7-F1
#
_cell.length_a   1.000
_cell.length_b   1.000
_cell.length_c   1.000
_cell.angle_alpha   90.00
_cell.angle_beta   90.00
_cell.angle_gamma   90.00
#
_symmetry.space_group_name_H-M   'P 1'
#
loop_
_entity.id
_entity.type
_entity.pdbx_description
1 polymer ?
#
loop_
_entity_poly.entity_id
_entity_poly.type
_entity_poly.pdbx_seq_one_letter_code
_entity_poly.pdbx_strand_id
1 'polypeptide(L)'
;MGEDDTGSVVLVAEDDPELRTLYAARLESRYTVRTAGSGAEALDVADPAVGIVVLDRRLPDGDGLDYLDDLDARTDGAFVAAVTGVDPELEVATVDVDDYLVKPVDGDRLVETVDALDERRHYECDVARYYALASRRAALEAAHDPESLRDDERYVSLVEELDSLRTSITVPTAIVEDPARSAALYRDIAAPE
;
A
#
# COMPACT_ATOMS: atom_id res chain seq x y z
N MET A 1 21.05 -8.06 -12.51
CA MET A 1 19.95 -7.47 -13.30
C MET A 1 18.71 -8.10 -12.70
N GLY A 2 18.16 -7.45 -11.68
CA GLY A 2 17.10 -8.00 -10.84
C GLY A 2 15.80 -8.10 -11.62
N GLU A 3 15.08 -9.17 -11.38
CA GLU A 3 13.76 -9.44 -11.95
C GLU A 3 12.76 -8.39 -11.42
N ASP A 4 12.16 -7.66 -12.36
CA ASP A 4 10.91 -6.88 -12.26
C ASP A 4 10.79 -5.85 -11.12
N ASP A 5 11.66 -4.83 -11.10
CA ASP A 5 11.34 -3.53 -10.47
C ASP A 5 10.39 -2.74 -11.39
N THR A 6 9.18 -3.27 -11.62
CA THR A 6 8.10 -2.42 -12.13
C THR A 6 7.60 -1.64 -10.93
N GLY A 7 8.24 -0.49 -10.66
CA GLY A 7 7.92 0.36 -9.51
C GLY A 7 6.41 0.58 -9.40
N SER A 8 5.91 0.55 -8.16
CA SER A 8 4.47 0.66 -7.84
C SER A 8 3.81 1.78 -8.64
N VAL A 9 2.58 1.54 -9.09
CA VAL A 9 1.82 2.57 -9.80
C VAL A 9 1.19 3.51 -8.77
N VAL A 10 1.48 4.80 -8.91
CA VAL A 10 0.91 5.85 -8.06
C VAL A 10 -0.07 6.68 -8.87
N LEU A 11 -1.30 6.83 -8.38
CA LEU A 11 -2.32 7.71 -8.96
C LEU A 11 -2.33 9.05 -8.23
N VAL A 12 -2.15 10.16 -8.94
CA VAL A 12 -2.26 11.52 -8.41
C VAL A 12 -3.54 12.17 -8.91
N ALA A 13 -4.49 12.42 -8.02
CA ALA A 13 -5.74 13.14 -8.28
C ALA A 13 -5.67 14.54 -7.66
N GLU A 14 -5.50 15.58 -8.49
CA GLU A 14 -5.32 16.97 -8.08
C GLU A 14 -5.90 17.89 -9.15
N ASP A 15 -6.71 18.88 -8.78
CA ASP A 15 -7.42 19.72 -9.74
C ASP A 15 -6.49 20.75 -10.41
N ASP A 16 -5.54 21.31 -9.66
CA ASP A 16 -4.56 22.25 -10.18
C ASP A 16 -3.56 21.54 -11.12
N PRO A 17 -3.54 21.88 -12.43
CA PRO A 17 -2.66 21.23 -13.40
C PRO A 17 -1.17 21.46 -13.12
N GLU A 18 -0.80 22.60 -12.52
CA GLU A 18 0.59 22.90 -12.18
C GLU A 18 1.05 22.05 -10.99
N LEU A 19 0.23 21.94 -9.94
CA LEU A 19 0.51 21.07 -8.80
C LEU A 19 0.51 19.60 -9.18
N ARG A 20 -0.47 19.15 -9.98
CA ARG A 20 -0.54 17.78 -10.49
C ARG A 20 0.72 17.40 -11.26
N THR A 21 1.18 18.30 -12.14
CA THR A 21 2.44 18.11 -12.89
C THR A 21 3.65 18.08 -11.96
N LEU A 22 3.68 18.95 -10.96
CA LEU A 22 4.75 19.00 -9.96
C LEU A 22 4.83 17.70 -9.17
N TYR A 23 3.70 17.21 -8.64
CA TYR A 23 3.63 15.96 -7.88
C TYR A 23 4.05 14.76 -8.73
N ALA A 24 3.55 14.66 -9.96
CA ALA A 24 3.97 13.62 -10.89
C ALA A 24 5.49 13.64 -11.13
N ALA A 25 6.05 14.80 -11.47
CA ALA A 25 7.48 14.93 -11.72
C ALA A 25 8.37 14.56 -10.53
N ARG A 26 7.88 14.70 -9.28
CA ARG A 26 8.62 14.27 -8.08
C ARG A 26 8.64 12.75 -7.92
N LEU A 27 7.57 12.08 -8.32
CA LEU A 27 7.36 10.64 -8.11
C LEU A 27 7.85 9.78 -9.30
N GLU A 28 7.84 10.34 -10.52
CA GLU A 28 8.22 9.64 -11.77
C GLU A 28 9.63 9.03 -11.77
N SER A 29 10.55 9.51 -10.91
CA SER A 29 11.89 8.93 -10.80
C SER A 29 11.93 7.54 -10.15
N ARG A 30 10.86 7.14 -9.44
CA ARG A 30 10.75 5.92 -8.64
C ARG A 30 9.50 5.09 -8.98
N TYR A 31 8.44 5.76 -9.42
CA TYR A 31 7.12 5.17 -9.58
C TYR A 31 6.57 5.37 -11.00
N THR A 32 5.69 4.48 -11.42
CA THR A 32 4.85 4.72 -12.59
C THR A 32 3.69 5.63 -12.18
N VAL A 33 3.68 6.87 -12.64
CA VAL A 33 2.66 7.84 -12.21
C VAL A 33 1.50 7.92 -13.20
N ARG A 34 0.28 7.80 -12.70
CA ARG A 34 -0.96 8.14 -13.39
C ARG A 34 -1.51 9.44 -12.80
N THR A 35 -2.15 10.27 -13.60
CA THR A 35 -2.67 11.57 -13.14
C THR A 35 -4.13 11.74 -13.53
N ALA A 36 -4.89 12.43 -12.69
CA ALA A 36 -6.29 12.77 -12.90
C ALA A 36 -6.57 14.19 -12.38
N GLY A 37 -7.39 14.96 -13.10
CA GLY A 37 -7.81 16.31 -12.72
C GLY A 37 -9.13 16.37 -11.96
N SER A 38 -9.81 15.23 -11.79
CA SER A 38 -11.09 15.12 -11.08
C SER A 38 -11.25 13.74 -10.44
N GLY A 39 -12.25 13.59 -9.56
CA GLY A 39 -12.55 12.29 -8.94
C GLY A 39 -13.03 11.27 -9.97
N ALA A 40 -13.87 11.70 -10.91
CA ALA A 40 -14.30 10.86 -12.03
C ALA A 40 -13.14 10.40 -12.92
N GLU A 41 -12.20 11.29 -13.26
CA GLU A 41 -11.01 10.90 -14.02
C GLU A 41 -10.11 9.93 -13.23
N ALA A 42 -10.02 10.11 -11.91
CA ALA A 42 -9.26 9.22 -11.04
C ALA A 42 -9.83 7.81 -11.08
N LEU A 43 -11.15 7.67 -11.01
CA LEU A 43 -11.84 6.38 -11.15
C LEU A 43 -11.61 5.74 -12.53
N ASP A 44 -11.60 6.52 -13.61
CA ASP A 44 -11.40 6.01 -14.97
C ASP A 44 -10.01 5.39 -15.20
N VAL A 45 -9.00 5.87 -14.46
CA VAL A 45 -7.62 5.37 -14.55
C VAL A 45 -7.22 4.48 -13.36
N ALA A 46 -8.14 4.25 -12.42
CA ALA A 46 -7.95 3.33 -11.31
C ALA A 46 -8.13 1.88 -11.78
N ASP A 47 -7.14 1.04 -11.48
CA ASP A 47 -7.17 -0.40 -11.69
C ASP A 47 -6.30 -1.10 -10.64
N PRO A 48 -6.30 -2.45 -10.56
CA PRO A 48 -5.54 -3.19 -9.56
C PRO A 48 -4.01 -3.03 -9.61
N ALA A 49 -3.45 -2.40 -10.65
CA ALA A 49 -2.02 -2.10 -10.67
C ALA A 49 -1.68 -0.87 -9.82
N VAL A 50 -2.65 0.02 -9.57
CA VAL A 50 -2.48 1.19 -8.69
C VAL A 50 -2.33 0.71 -7.25
N GLY A 51 -1.15 0.90 -6.67
CA GLY A 51 -0.88 0.52 -5.28
C GLY A 51 -1.06 1.66 -4.30
N ILE A 52 -0.98 2.91 -4.78
CA ILE A 52 -1.02 4.12 -3.95
C ILE A 52 -1.82 5.20 -4.69
N VAL A 53 -2.67 5.91 -3.96
CA VAL A 53 -3.42 7.08 -4.43
C VAL A 53 -3.02 8.31 -3.61
N VAL A 54 -2.61 9.37 -4.28
CA VAL A 54 -2.46 10.71 -3.70
C VAL A 54 -3.67 11.52 -4.13
N LEU A 55 -4.54 11.85 -3.18
CA LEU A 55 -5.90 12.34 -3.44
C LEU A 55 -6.11 13.73 -2.83
N ASP A 56 -6.29 14.76 -3.66
CA ASP A 56 -6.78 16.04 -3.17
C ASP A 56 -8.24 15.91 -2.68
N ARG A 57 -8.51 16.46 -1.51
CA ARG A 57 -9.87 16.59 -0.97
C ARG A 57 -10.75 17.55 -1.78
N ARG A 58 -10.20 18.56 -2.44
CA ARG A 58 -10.98 19.51 -3.23
C ARG A 58 -10.78 19.24 -4.71
N LEU A 59 -11.73 18.52 -5.30
CA LEU A 59 -11.77 18.26 -6.73
C LEU A 59 -12.91 19.06 -7.38
N PRO A 60 -12.87 19.31 -8.69
CA PRO A 60 -13.89 20.12 -9.38
C PRO A 60 -15.29 19.50 -9.34
N ASP A 61 -15.38 18.19 -9.08
CA ASP A 61 -16.59 17.38 -9.07
C ASP A 61 -17.04 16.93 -7.67
N GLY A 62 -16.35 17.31 -6.59
CA GLY A 62 -16.78 16.98 -5.21
C GLY A 62 -15.67 17.00 -4.16
N ASP A 63 -15.98 16.46 -2.98
CA ASP A 63 -14.93 16.11 -2.01
C ASP A 63 -14.23 14.83 -2.50
N GLY A 64 -12.90 14.84 -2.58
CA GLY A 64 -12.12 13.68 -2.98
C GLY A 64 -12.41 12.45 -2.11
N LEU A 65 -12.72 12.65 -0.83
CA LEU A 65 -13.01 11.56 0.10
C LEU A 65 -14.31 10.80 -0.25
N ASP A 66 -15.22 11.42 -0.99
CA ASP A 66 -16.45 10.75 -1.45
C ASP A 66 -16.17 9.60 -2.44
N TYR A 67 -14.95 9.55 -3.00
CA TYR A 67 -14.53 8.54 -3.97
C TYR A 67 -13.74 7.37 -3.37
N LEU A 68 -13.50 7.36 -2.04
CA LEU A 68 -12.64 6.35 -1.40
C LEU A 68 -13.15 4.93 -1.61
N ASP A 69 -14.44 4.66 -1.36
CA ASP A 69 -15.02 3.31 -1.51
C ASP A 69 -14.91 2.79 -2.97
N ASP A 70 -15.13 3.67 -3.95
CA ASP A 70 -15.04 3.32 -5.37
C ASP A 70 -13.57 3.12 -5.80
N LEU A 71 -12.63 3.90 -5.26
CA LEU A 71 -11.21 3.75 -5.50
C LEU A 71 -10.68 2.45 -4.89
N ASP A 72 -11.04 2.16 -3.64
CA ASP A 72 -10.69 0.91 -2.96
C ASP A 72 -11.15 -0.31 -3.77
N ALA A 73 -12.42 -0.32 -4.20
CA ALA A 73 -12.99 -1.40 -4.99
C ALA A 73 -12.35 -1.57 -6.38
N ARG A 74 -11.83 -0.51 -7.01
CA ARG A 74 -11.18 -0.58 -8.33
C ARG A 74 -9.70 -0.94 -8.26
N THR A 75 -9.05 -0.58 -7.16
CA THR A 75 -7.61 -0.75 -6.97
C THR A 75 -7.26 -2.00 -6.17
N ASP A 76 -8.26 -2.74 -5.69
CA ASP A 76 -8.10 -3.89 -4.79
C ASP A 76 -7.36 -3.49 -3.49
N GLY A 77 -7.70 -2.33 -2.93
CA GLY A 77 -7.15 -1.84 -1.66
C GLY A 77 -5.85 -1.05 -1.79
N ALA A 78 -5.77 -0.07 -2.71
CA ALA A 78 -4.64 0.85 -2.74
C ALA A 78 -4.57 1.69 -1.47
N PHE A 79 -3.34 1.98 -1.03
CA PHE A 79 -3.10 2.90 0.08
C PHE A 79 -3.40 4.34 -0.35
N VAL A 80 -4.04 5.12 0.50
CA VAL A 80 -4.47 6.50 0.18
C VAL A 80 -3.77 7.53 1.06
N ALA A 81 -3.08 8.48 0.42
CA ALA A 81 -2.61 9.72 1.04
C ALA A 81 -3.55 10.87 0.65
N ALA A 82 -4.29 11.42 1.61
CA ALA A 82 -5.17 12.55 1.38
C ALA A 82 -4.40 13.87 1.47
N VAL A 83 -4.51 14.72 0.45
CA VAL A 83 -3.94 16.07 0.42
C VAL A 83 -5.02 17.10 0.78
N THR A 84 -4.73 18.00 1.72
CA THR A 84 -5.73 18.96 2.21
C THR A 84 -5.15 20.32 2.55
N GLY A 85 -5.90 21.39 2.28
CA GLY A 85 -5.53 22.76 2.65
C GLY A 85 -6.00 23.21 4.03
N VAL A 86 -6.67 22.34 4.80
CA VAL A 86 -7.13 22.62 6.17
C VAL A 86 -6.46 21.65 7.14
N ASP A 87 -6.21 22.11 8.36
CA ASP A 87 -5.74 21.21 9.41
C ASP A 87 -6.79 20.11 9.63
N PRO A 88 -6.38 18.85 9.79
CA PRO A 88 -7.31 17.75 10.05
C PRO A 88 -8.08 18.01 11.35
N GLU A 89 -9.39 18.18 11.24
CA GLU A 89 -10.30 18.26 12.39
C GLU A 89 -10.57 16.86 12.96
N LEU A 90 -11.25 16.76 14.12
CA LEU A 90 -11.55 15.47 14.76
C LEU A 90 -12.33 14.50 13.85
N GLU A 91 -13.04 15.01 12.83
CA GLU A 91 -13.76 14.23 11.82
C GLU A 91 -12.84 13.34 10.96
N VAL A 92 -11.54 13.67 10.89
CA VAL A 92 -10.52 12.84 10.21
C VAL A 92 -10.30 11.49 10.90
N ALA A 93 -10.60 11.37 12.20
CA ALA A 93 -10.46 10.11 12.93
C ALA A 93 -11.43 9.00 12.44
N THR A 94 -12.42 9.34 11.63
CA THR A 94 -13.40 8.40 11.08
C THR A 94 -13.26 8.18 9.57
N VAL A 95 -12.33 8.87 8.91
CA VAL A 95 -12.08 8.75 7.47
C VAL A 95 -10.99 7.70 7.24
N ASP A 96 -11.27 6.75 6.35
CA ASP A 96 -10.39 5.61 6.07
C ASP A 96 -9.33 5.99 5.01
N VAL A 97 -8.27 6.65 5.45
CA VAL A 97 -7.07 6.91 4.64
C VAL A 97 -5.82 6.63 5.45
N ASP A 98 -4.74 6.28 4.76
CA ASP A 98 -3.50 5.80 5.37
C ASP A 98 -2.54 6.89 5.83
N ASP A 99 -2.63 8.08 5.22
CA ASP A 99 -1.85 9.26 5.58
C ASP A 99 -2.52 10.58 5.14
N TYR A 100 -2.06 11.68 5.75
CA TYR A 100 -2.52 13.05 5.46
C TYR A 100 -1.37 14.01 5.17
N LEU A 101 -1.51 14.72 4.05
CA LEU A 101 -0.60 15.77 3.61
C LEU A 101 -1.30 17.13 3.69
N VAL A 102 -0.92 17.93 4.70
CA VAL A 102 -1.43 19.31 4.84
C VAL A 102 -0.66 20.26 3.92
N LYS A 103 -1.37 20.97 3.03
CA LYS A 103 -0.80 21.99 2.14
C LYS A 103 -0.24 23.16 2.98
N PRO A 104 0.92 23.72 2.62
CA PRO A 104 1.71 23.41 1.42
C PRO A 104 2.47 22.09 1.55
N VAL A 105 2.35 21.23 0.52
CA VAL A 105 3.12 19.99 0.42
C VAL A 105 4.34 20.27 -0.46
N ASP A 106 5.52 20.26 0.14
CA ASP A 106 6.76 20.22 -0.61
C ASP A 106 7.00 18.81 -1.18
N GLY A 107 7.79 18.74 -2.25
CA GLY A 107 7.96 17.47 -2.95
C GLY A 107 8.82 16.45 -2.21
N ASP A 108 9.60 16.84 -1.19
CA ASP A 108 10.35 15.86 -0.39
C ASP A 108 9.38 15.14 0.55
N ARG A 109 8.49 15.88 1.22
CA ARG A 109 7.41 15.32 2.04
C ARG A 109 6.48 14.40 1.24
N LEU A 110 6.15 14.78 0.00
CA LEU A 110 5.33 13.92 -0.88
C LEU A 110 6.01 12.57 -1.13
N VAL A 111 7.30 12.59 -1.49
CA VAL A 111 8.07 11.37 -1.77
C VAL A 111 8.21 10.52 -0.51
N GLU A 112 8.52 11.13 0.64
CA GLU A 112 8.62 10.41 1.92
C GLU A 112 7.32 9.70 2.30
N THR A 113 6.17 10.35 2.12
CA THR A 113 4.86 9.73 2.37
C THR A 113 4.59 8.57 1.42
N VAL A 114 4.83 8.75 0.12
CA VAL A 114 4.60 7.68 -0.87
C VAL A 114 5.56 6.51 -0.64
N ASP A 115 6.85 6.76 -0.38
CA ASP A 115 7.84 5.74 -0.03
C ASP A 115 7.38 4.96 1.21
N ALA A 116 6.91 5.64 2.26
CA ALA A 116 6.44 5.00 3.49
C ALA A 116 5.16 4.16 3.31
N LEU A 117 4.27 4.57 2.39
CA LEU A 117 3.07 3.80 2.04
C LEU A 117 3.43 2.57 1.19
N ASP A 118 4.35 2.72 0.24
CA ASP A 118 4.85 1.61 -0.57
C ASP A 118 5.54 0.54 0.27
N GLU A 119 6.35 0.95 1.25
CA GLU A 119 6.97 0.05 2.23
C GLU A 119 5.93 -0.72 3.06
N ARG A 120 4.88 -0.04 3.55
CA ARG A 120 3.76 -0.70 4.25
C ARG A 120 3.07 -1.73 3.35
N ARG A 121 2.75 -1.36 2.12
CA ARG A 121 2.10 -2.22 1.14
C ARG A 121 2.93 -3.48 0.87
N HIS A 122 4.22 -3.32 0.62
CA HIS A 122 5.12 -4.46 0.42
C HIS A 122 5.19 -5.37 1.65
N TYR A 123 5.24 -4.79 2.85
CA TYR A 123 5.21 -5.56 4.08
C TYR A 123 3.92 -6.39 4.24
N GLU A 124 2.75 -5.81 3.97
CA GLU A 124 1.46 -6.53 4.04
C GLU A 124 1.38 -7.65 3.00
N CYS A 125 1.84 -7.40 1.77
CA CYS A 125 1.94 -8.43 0.74
C CYS A 125 2.88 -9.58 1.16
N ASP A 126 4.06 -9.25 1.71
CA ASP A 126 5.03 -10.23 2.19
C ASP A 126 4.43 -11.10 3.31
N VAL A 127 3.73 -10.49 4.27
CA VAL A 127 3.06 -11.19 5.37
C VAL A 127 1.97 -12.12 4.85
N ALA A 128 1.08 -11.65 3.97
CA ALA A 128 0.03 -12.47 3.37
C ALA A 128 0.61 -13.67 2.60
N ARG A 129 1.68 -13.42 1.83
CA ARG A 129 2.39 -14.45 1.06
C ARG A 129 3.05 -15.49 1.97
N TYR A 130 3.69 -15.04 3.05
CA TYR A 130 4.29 -15.92 4.05
C TYR A 130 3.25 -16.89 4.64
N TYR A 131 2.10 -16.40 5.09
CA TYR A 131 1.06 -17.26 5.65
C TYR A 131 0.49 -18.25 4.63
N ALA A 132 0.30 -17.81 3.38
CA ALA A 132 -0.16 -18.70 2.31
C ALA A 132 0.84 -19.84 2.04
N LEU A 133 2.13 -19.54 2.00
CA LEU A 133 3.18 -20.57 1.82
C LEU A 133 3.29 -21.47 3.05
N ALA A 134 3.18 -20.94 4.26
CA ALA A 134 3.24 -21.71 5.49
C ALA A 134 2.08 -22.72 5.56
N SER A 135 0.87 -22.30 5.17
CA SER A 135 -0.30 -23.18 5.05
C SER A 135 -0.07 -24.30 4.03
N ARG A 136 0.48 -23.98 2.84
CA ARG A 136 0.84 -24.98 1.83
C ARG A 136 1.90 -25.96 2.34
N ARG A 137 2.92 -25.47 3.06
CA ARG A 137 3.95 -26.34 3.66
C ARG A 137 3.33 -27.34 4.61
N ALA A 138 2.50 -26.88 5.54
CA ALA A 138 1.84 -27.76 6.51
C ALA A 138 0.96 -28.83 5.84
N ALA A 139 0.25 -28.47 4.78
CA ALA A 139 -0.55 -29.42 4.01
C ALA A 139 0.32 -30.49 3.31
N LEU A 140 1.45 -30.11 2.73
CA LEU A 140 2.39 -31.03 2.09
C LEU A 140 3.05 -31.97 3.11
N GLU A 141 3.51 -31.43 4.24
CA GLU A 141 4.10 -32.20 5.35
C GLU A 141 3.11 -33.21 5.97
N ALA A 142 1.81 -32.93 5.92
CA ALA A 142 0.78 -33.85 6.38
C ALA A 142 0.45 -34.97 5.37
N ALA A 143 0.64 -34.72 4.07
CA ALA A 143 0.25 -35.64 2.99
C ALA A 143 1.39 -36.53 2.49
N HIS A 144 2.64 -36.15 2.71
CA HIS A 144 3.82 -36.81 2.16
C HIS A 144 4.83 -37.18 3.25
N ASP A 145 5.63 -38.21 2.99
CA ASP A 145 6.73 -38.55 3.89
C ASP A 145 7.88 -37.53 3.77
N PRO A 146 8.66 -37.31 4.84
CA PRO A 146 9.72 -36.29 4.84
C PRO A 146 10.87 -36.54 3.87
N GLU A 147 11.09 -37.76 3.39
CA GLU A 147 12.19 -38.08 2.47
C GLU A 147 11.80 -37.64 1.06
N SER A 148 10.61 -38.03 0.60
CA SER A 148 10.02 -37.59 -0.66
C SER A 148 9.94 -36.07 -0.80
N LEU A 149 9.64 -35.35 0.29
CA LEU A 149 9.58 -33.88 0.27
C LEU A 149 10.97 -33.24 0.13
N ARG A 150 12.01 -33.79 0.76
CA ARG A 150 13.37 -33.23 0.71
C ARG A 150 14.00 -33.31 -0.67
N ASP A 151 13.62 -34.33 -1.44
CA ASP A 151 14.13 -34.56 -2.79
C ASP A 151 13.29 -33.82 -3.87
N ASP A 152 12.15 -33.22 -3.52
CA ASP A 152 11.30 -32.49 -4.45
C ASP A 152 11.70 -31.00 -4.54
N GLU A 153 12.17 -30.59 -5.72
CA GLU A 153 12.62 -29.21 -6.00
C GLU A 153 11.55 -28.14 -5.70
N ARG A 154 10.26 -28.46 -5.85
CA ARG A 154 9.17 -27.51 -5.60
C ARG A 154 8.98 -27.26 -4.11
N TYR A 155 9.14 -28.31 -3.29
CA TYR A 155 9.09 -28.18 -1.84
C TYR A 155 10.30 -27.40 -1.32
N VAL A 156 11.50 -27.68 -1.85
CA VAL A 156 12.72 -26.94 -1.51
C VAL A 156 12.55 -25.45 -1.82
N SER A 157 12.11 -25.11 -3.03
CA SER A 157 11.88 -23.71 -3.43
C SER A 157 10.84 -23.01 -2.54
N LEU A 158 9.76 -23.70 -2.16
CA LEU A 158 8.75 -23.17 -1.24
C LEU A 158 9.34 -22.83 0.14
N VAL A 159 10.20 -23.70 0.67
CA VAL A 159 10.85 -23.49 1.97
C VAL A 159 11.87 -22.34 1.90
N GLU A 160 12.65 -22.26 0.83
CA GLU A 160 13.59 -21.16 0.60
C GLU A 160 12.87 -19.80 0.53
N GLU A 161 11.73 -19.76 -0.17
CA GLU A 161 10.90 -18.56 -0.26
C GLU A 161 10.32 -18.16 1.11
N LEU A 162 9.84 -19.12 1.91
CA LEU A 162 9.40 -18.89 3.29
C LEU A 162 10.51 -18.32 4.17
N ASP A 163 11.73 -18.83 4.07
CA ASP A 163 12.86 -18.37 4.86
C ASP A 163 13.31 -16.96 4.45
N SER A 164 13.23 -16.65 3.14
CA SER A 164 13.47 -15.30 2.61
C SER A 164 12.44 -14.31 3.13
N LEU A 165 11.14 -14.61 3.00
CA LEU A 165 10.05 -13.76 3.50
C LEU A 165 10.10 -13.59 5.02
N ARG A 166 10.39 -14.65 5.78
CA ARG A 166 10.56 -14.55 7.24
C ARG A 166 11.64 -13.53 7.60
N THR A 167 12.73 -13.47 6.82
CA THR A 167 13.82 -12.52 7.04
C THR A 167 13.39 -11.10 6.69
N SER A 168 12.62 -10.91 5.60
CA SER A 168 12.03 -9.61 5.22
C SER A 168 11.05 -9.09 6.29
N ILE A 169 10.19 -9.98 6.81
CA ILE A 169 9.16 -9.65 7.81
C ILE A 169 9.76 -9.43 9.22
N THR A 170 10.88 -10.08 9.53
CA THR A 170 11.52 -10.03 10.86
C THR A 170 12.64 -8.98 10.87
N VAL A 171 12.29 -7.74 11.28
CA VAL A 171 13.13 -6.56 11.69
C VAL A 171 13.19 -5.42 10.64
N PRO A 172 12.92 -4.13 11.01
CA PRO A 172 13.13 -3.54 12.34
C PRO A 172 11.94 -2.88 13.06
N THR A 173 12.03 -2.99 14.40
CA THR A 173 11.64 -2.14 15.55
C THR A 173 11.12 -0.69 15.33
N ALA A 174 11.15 -0.11 14.14
CA ALA A 174 10.67 1.25 13.86
C ALA A 174 9.14 1.42 13.96
N ILE A 175 8.37 0.33 13.93
CA ILE A 175 6.91 0.39 14.11
C ILE A 175 6.51 0.58 15.59
N VAL A 176 7.47 0.52 16.54
CA VAL A 176 7.17 0.60 17.98
C VAL A 176 7.34 2.03 18.56
N GLU A 177 7.69 3.05 17.78
CA GLU A 177 7.92 4.41 18.33
C GLU A 177 6.83 5.45 18.01
N ASP A 178 5.78 5.12 17.23
CA ASP A 178 4.65 6.03 17.01
C ASP A 178 3.30 5.42 17.43
N PRO A 179 2.74 5.82 18.60
CA PRO A 179 1.44 5.38 19.08
C PRO A 179 0.25 5.73 18.17
N ALA A 180 0.42 6.62 17.18
CA ALA A 180 -0.63 6.96 16.22
C ALA A 180 -0.80 5.92 15.09
N ARG A 181 0.24 5.10 14.81
CA ARG A 181 0.28 4.17 13.67
C ARG A 181 -0.12 2.72 14.03
N SER A 182 -0.40 2.43 15.31
CA SER A 182 -0.59 1.06 15.83
C SER A 182 -2.05 0.69 16.16
N ALA A 183 -3.01 1.62 16.01
CA ALA A 183 -4.42 1.37 16.35
C ALA A 183 -5.20 0.55 15.31
N ALA A 184 -4.70 0.43 14.07
CA ALA A 184 -5.35 -0.35 13.01
C ALA A 184 -5.01 -1.84 13.07
N LEU A 185 -3.76 -2.20 13.40
CA LEU A 185 -3.26 -3.58 13.26
C LEU A 185 -3.76 -4.56 14.34
N TYR A 186 -4.34 -4.07 15.44
CA TYR A 186 -4.72 -4.91 16.59
C TYR A 186 -6.22 -5.15 16.76
N ARG A 187 -7.10 -4.55 15.94
CA ARG A 187 -8.56 -4.74 16.11
C ARG A 187 -9.09 -6.08 15.63
N ASP A 188 -8.35 -6.83 14.80
CA ASP A 188 -8.86 -8.07 14.21
C ASP A 188 -8.30 -9.38 14.80
N ILE A 189 -7.37 -9.31 15.75
CA ILE A 189 -6.80 -10.53 16.39
C ILE A 189 -7.39 -10.77 17.80
N ALA A 190 -8.28 -9.90 18.27
CA ALA A 190 -8.90 -10.00 19.60
C ALA A 190 -10.43 -9.99 19.54
N ALA A 191 -11.01 -11.02 18.91
CA ALA A 191 -12.36 -11.46 19.23
C ALA A 191 -12.38 -13.00 19.33
N PRO A 192 -12.35 -13.58 20.54
CA PRO A 192 -12.64 -15.00 20.71
C PRO A 192 -14.15 -15.23 20.69
N GLU A 193 -14.61 -16.26 19.97
CA GLU A 193 -15.83 -16.99 20.38
C GLU A 193 -15.47 -18.06 21.42
#